data_AF-A0A8I2Z2P9-F1
#
_entry.id   AF-A0A8I2Z2P9-F1
#
_cell.length_a   1.000
_cell.length_b   1.000
_cell.length_c   1.000
_cell.angle_alpha   90.00
_cell.angle_beta   90.00
_cell.angle_gamma   90.00
#
_symmetry.space_group_name_H-M   'P 1'
#
loop_
_entity.id
_entity.type
_entity.pdbx_description
1 polymer ?
#
loop_
_entity_poly.entity_id
_entity_poly.type
_entity_poly.pdbx_seq_one_letter_code
_entity_poly.pdbx_strand_id
1 'polypeptide(L)'
;MTPTQITGGSPRPHSLLNSGLVVLNPSTELAQAVYDHLYTSPLVPAWSFPDQDLLADCFKGKWKPLPWCYNALKTLMLIHKPLWRDEEIRCLHYILADKPWHARVSKEGAGDYDKAHQWWWDRLELLGAEMRKSNSEDWNVIMANVAQV
;
A
#
# COMPACT_ATOMS: atom_id res chain seq x y z
N MET A 1 -14.73 4.80 11.36
CA MET A 1 -15.02 3.35 11.41
C MET A 1 -14.05 2.70 12.38
N THR A 2 -14.55 1.84 13.27
CA THR A 2 -13.72 1.08 14.21
C THR A 2 -13.36 -0.26 13.58
N PRO A 3 -12.07 -0.64 13.52
CA PRO A 3 -11.67 -1.95 12.98
C PRO A 3 -12.28 -3.09 13.79
N THR A 4 -12.54 -4.22 13.11
CA THR A 4 -13.00 -5.45 13.77
C THR A 4 -11.96 -5.89 14.81
N GLN A 5 -12.43 -6.19 16.03
CA GLN A 5 -11.54 -6.68 17.09
C GLN A 5 -11.03 -8.10 16.76
N ILE A 6 -9.72 -8.30 16.92
CA ILE A 6 -9.09 -9.59 16.74
C ILE A 6 -9.22 -10.38 18.04
N THR A 7 -9.98 -11.47 18.00
CA THR A 7 -10.14 -12.45 19.09
C THR A 7 -9.48 -13.78 18.72
N GLY A 8 -9.33 -14.70 19.69
CA GLY A 8 -8.79 -16.04 19.44
C GLY A 8 -9.61 -16.90 18.46
N GLY A 9 -10.88 -16.56 18.24
CA GLY A 9 -11.74 -17.21 17.24
C GLY A 9 -11.73 -16.54 15.86
N SER A 10 -10.89 -15.53 15.65
CA SER A 10 -10.85 -14.81 14.38
C SER A 10 -10.29 -15.68 13.26
N PRO A 11 -10.77 -15.52 12.02
CA PRO A 11 -10.17 -16.16 10.86
C PRO A 11 -8.68 -15.81 10.73
N ARG A 12 -7.87 -16.75 10.22
CA ARG A 12 -6.42 -16.57 10.00
C ARG A 12 -6.04 -15.20 9.39
N PRO A 13 -6.73 -14.68 8.36
CA PRO A 13 -6.36 -13.41 7.75
C PRO A 13 -6.39 -12.20 8.70
N HIS A 14 -7.16 -12.24 9.79
CA HIS A 14 -7.26 -11.12 10.73
C HIS A 14 -5.95 -10.86 11.49
N SER A 15 -5.13 -11.89 11.69
CA SER A 15 -3.81 -11.76 12.32
C SER A 15 -2.69 -11.45 11.32
N LEU A 16 -3.00 -11.40 10.03
CA LEU A 16 -2.06 -10.97 8.99
C LEU A 16 -2.20 -9.46 8.81
N LEU A 17 -1.08 -8.77 8.66
CA LEU A 17 -1.06 -7.34 8.37
C LEU A 17 -0.67 -7.10 6.92
N ASN A 18 -1.03 -5.94 6.38
CA ASN A 18 -0.40 -5.41 5.18
C ASN A 18 0.59 -4.33 5.59
N SER A 19 1.83 -4.46 5.14
CA SER A 19 2.92 -3.55 5.53
C SER A 19 2.96 -2.24 4.73
N GLY A 20 2.09 -2.07 3.74
CA GLY A 20 2.04 -0.87 2.90
C GLY A 20 1.70 0.43 3.64
N LEU A 21 1.09 0.32 4.83
CA LEU A 21 0.95 1.44 5.77
C LEU A 21 0.92 0.91 7.20
N VAL A 22 1.82 1.43 8.03
CA VAL A 22 1.95 1.12 9.45
C VAL A 22 2.17 2.40 10.23
N VAL A 23 1.72 2.43 11.48
CA VAL A 23 2.02 3.51 12.43
C VAL A 23 2.99 2.94 13.45
N LEU A 24 4.17 3.54 13.53
CA LEU A 24 5.29 3.04 14.33
C LEU A 24 5.80 4.16 15.25
N ASN A 25 6.34 3.78 16.40
CA ASN A 25 7.16 4.66 17.21
C ASN A 25 8.64 4.26 16.99
N PRO A 26 9.47 5.13 16.39
CA PRO A 26 10.88 4.80 16.15
C PRO A 26 11.62 4.45 17.44
N SER A 27 12.40 3.37 17.41
CA SER A 27 13.28 2.95 18.52
C SER A 27 14.45 2.16 17.94
N THR A 28 15.65 2.50 18.36
CA THR A 28 16.89 1.81 17.96
C THR A 28 16.88 0.37 18.47
N GLU A 29 16.42 0.17 19.71
CA GLU A 29 16.32 -1.14 20.36
C GLU A 29 15.34 -2.05 19.60
N LEU A 30 14.18 -1.50 19.21
CA LEU A 30 13.20 -2.24 18.43
C LEU A 30 13.71 -2.57 17.03
N ALA A 31 14.40 -1.63 16.38
CA ALA A 31 15.00 -1.86 15.08
C ALA A 31 16.03 -2.99 15.14
N GLN A 32 16.91 -2.98 16.15
CA GLN A 32 17.89 -4.05 16.35
C GLN A 32 17.20 -5.40 16.58
N ALA A 33 16.15 -5.46 17.40
CA ALA A 33 15.40 -6.69 17.62
C ALA A 33 14.76 -7.25 16.33
N VAL A 34 14.25 -6.36 15.45
CA VAL A 34 13.72 -6.77 14.14
C VAL A 34 14.83 -7.28 13.22
N TYR A 35 16.00 -6.64 13.22
CA TYR A 35 17.16 -7.11 12.44
C TYR A 35 17.68 -8.45 12.93
N ASP A 36 17.84 -8.62 14.25
CA ASP A 36 18.27 -9.89 14.83
C ASP A 36 17.30 -11.01 14.46
N HIS A 37 15.99 -10.75 14.51
CA HIS A 37 14.97 -11.69 14.06
C HIS A 37 15.09 -12.01 12.58
N LEU A 38 15.28 -11.00 11.71
CA LEU A 38 15.49 -11.20 10.28
C LEU A 38 16.74 -12.05 10.00
N TYR A 39 17.85 -11.82 10.70
CA TYR A 39 19.11 -12.54 10.45
C TYR A 39 19.16 -13.95 11.02
N THR A 40 18.37 -14.24 12.05
CA THR A 40 18.42 -15.53 12.77
C THR A 40 17.20 -16.41 12.55
N SER A 41 16.11 -15.87 12.00
CA SER A 41 14.87 -16.62 11.83
C SER A 41 15.00 -17.70 10.75
N PRO A 42 14.69 -18.97 11.06
CA PRO A 42 14.65 -20.04 10.06
C PRO A 42 13.45 -19.89 9.10
N LEU A 43 12.55 -18.94 9.33
CA LEU A 43 11.36 -18.71 8.51
C LEU A 43 11.64 -17.85 7.28
N VAL A 44 12.77 -17.15 7.21
CA VAL A 44 13.14 -16.26 6.10
C VAL A 44 12.96 -16.94 4.73
N PRO A 45 13.42 -18.20 4.51
CA PRO A 45 13.25 -18.87 3.22
C PRO A 45 11.79 -19.23 2.88
N ALA A 46 10.90 -19.25 3.87
CA ALA A 46 9.49 -19.60 3.71
C ALA A 46 8.58 -18.37 3.51
N TRP A 47 9.08 -17.17 3.81
CA TRP A 47 8.32 -15.93 3.63
C TRP A 47 8.15 -15.62 2.14
N SER A 48 6.92 -15.29 1.77
CA SER A 48 6.56 -14.94 0.38
C SER A 48 6.46 -13.42 0.20
N PHE A 49 6.24 -12.69 1.29
CA PHE A 49 6.13 -11.24 1.30
C PHE A 49 7.20 -10.66 2.25
N PRO A 50 8.30 -10.09 1.74
CA PRO A 50 9.52 -9.85 2.51
C PRO A 50 9.28 -9.12 3.83
N ASP A 51 8.91 -7.85 3.78
CA ASP A 51 8.68 -7.01 4.95
C ASP A 51 7.35 -7.33 5.64
N GLN A 52 6.34 -7.74 4.89
CA GLN A 52 5.01 -8.04 5.44
C GLN A 52 5.03 -9.26 6.37
N ASP A 53 5.65 -10.37 5.94
CA ASP A 53 5.71 -11.59 6.73
C ASP A 53 6.66 -11.42 7.92
N LEU A 54 7.78 -10.71 7.75
CA LEU A 54 8.68 -10.33 8.84
C LEU A 54 7.93 -9.55 9.93
N LEU A 55 7.19 -8.51 9.54
CA LEU A 55 6.45 -7.68 10.49
C LEU A 55 5.29 -8.46 11.13
N ALA A 56 4.58 -9.29 10.35
CA ALA A 56 3.49 -10.13 10.87
C ALA A 56 4.00 -11.11 11.94
N ASP A 57 5.20 -11.65 11.76
CA ASP A 57 5.83 -12.58 12.70
C ASP A 57 6.39 -11.84 13.95
N CYS A 58 7.25 -10.84 13.76
CA CYS A 58 7.85 -10.03 14.84
C CYS A 58 6.81 -9.43 15.80
N PHE A 59 5.71 -8.93 15.23
CA PHE A 59 4.67 -8.21 15.97
C PHE A 59 3.42 -9.05 16.23
N LYS A 60 3.45 -10.37 16.02
CA LYS A 60 2.30 -11.24 16.25
C LYS A 60 1.68 -11.01 17.63
N GLY A 61 0.40 -10.62 17.65
CA GLY A 61 -0.33 -10.31 18.89
C GLY A 61 0.04 -8.99 19.58
N LYS A 62 0.92 -8.18 18.98
CA LYS A 62 1.43 -6.90 19.53
C LYS A 62 0.99 -5.67 18.71
N TRP A 63 0.30 -5.86 17.58
CA TRP A 63 -0.20 -4.78 16.73
C TRP A 63 -1.72 -4.60 16.83
N LYS A 64 -2.20 -3.45 16.40
CA LYS A 64 -3.64 -3.13 16.30
C LYS A 64 -3.98 -2.79 14.85
N PRO A 65 -5.11 -3.29 14.32
CA PRO A 65 -5.52 -2.97 12.96
C PRO A 65 -5.91 -1.50 12.79
N LEU A 66 -5.62 -0.96 11.62
CA LEU A 66 -6.15 0.31 11.14
C LEU A 66 -7.41 0.06 10.30
N PRO A 67 -8.33 1.03 10.21
CA PRO A 67 -9.44 0.94 9.27
C PRO A 67 -8.94 0.76 7.83
N TRP A 68 -9.63 -0.07 7.05
CA TRP A 68 -9.22 -0.44 5.68
C TRP A 68 -8.95 0.78 4.78
N CYS A 69 -9.69 1.87 4.99
CA CYS A 69 -9.60 3.08 4.16
C CYS A 69 -8.25 3.82 4.28
N TYR A 70 -7.46 3.55 5.32
CA TYR A 70 -6.10 4.09 5.46
C TYR A 70 -5.04 3.26 4.75
N ASN A 71 -5.38 2.09 4.22
CA ASN A 71 -4.50 1.26 3.38
C ASN A 71 -5.37 0.47 2.40
N ALA A 72 -6.17 1.20 1.62
CA ALA A 72 -7.16 0.60 0.74
C ALA A 72 -6.44 -0.06 -0.43
N LEU A 73 -6.38 -1.39 -0.46
CA LEU A 73 -5.78 -2.09 -1.59
C LEU A 73 -6.66 -1.88 -2.83
N LYS A 74 -6.08 -1.50 -3.96
CA LYS A 74 -6.83 -1.28 -5.21
C LYS A 74 -7.69 -2.49 -5.61
N THR A 75 -7.27 -3.70 -5.22
CA THR A 75 -7.98 -4.96 -5.50
C THR A 75 -9.35 -5.03 -4.81
N LEU A 76 -9.51 -4.38 -3.64
CA LEU A 76 -10.77 -4.40 -2.87
C LEU A 76 -11.95 -3.82 -3.68
N MET A 77 -11.67 -2.90 -4.62
CA MET A 77 -12.67 -2.37 -5.55
C MET A 77 -13.39 -3.46 -6.35
N LEU A 78 -12.72 -4.58 -6.63
CA LEU A 78 -13.25 -5.69 -7.43
C LEU A 78 -13.70 -6.86 -6.57
N ILE A 79 -12.88 -7.27 -5.59
CA ILE A 79 -13.12 -8.49 -4.80
C ILE A 79 -14.00 -8.25 -3.56
N HIS A 80 -14.16 -6.99 -3.12
CA HIS A 80 -14.97 -6.60 -1.97
C HIS A 80 -15.90 -5.41 -2.32
N LYS A 81 -16.57 -5.48 -3.48
CA LYS A 81 -17.51 -4.44 -3.96
C LYS A 81 -18.50 -3.93 -2.89
N PRO A 82 -19.12 -4.77 -2.04
CA PRO A 82 -20.05 -4.29 -1.01
C PRO A 82 -19.40 -3.42 0.08
N LEU A 83 -18.08 -3.55 0.30
CA LEU A 83 -17.32 -2.75 1.27
C LEU A 83 -16.84 -1.42 0.66
N TRP A 84 -16.54 -1.41 -0.63
CA TRP A 84 -15.83 -0.32 -1.27
C TRP A 84 -16.69 0.94 -1.42
N ARG A 85 -16.14 2.08 -0.98
CA ARG A 85 -16.73 3.42 -1.08
C ARG A 85 -15.62 4.40 -1.44
N ASP A 86 -15.67 4.98 -2.64
CA ASP A 86 -14.63 5.89 -3.12
C ASP A 86 -14.38 7.04 -2.12
N GLU A 87 -15.46 7.59 -1.55
CA GLU A 87 -15.43 8.75 -0.67
C GLU A 87 -14.84 8.46 0.72
N GLU A 88 -14.71 7.18 1.08
CA GLU A 88 -14.14 6.78 2.36
C GLU A 88 -12.62 6.63 2.32
N ILE A 89 -12.05 6.43 1.13
CA ILE A 89 -10.62 6.15 0.93
C ILE A 89 -9.79 7.35 1.39
N ARG A 90 -8.79 7.07 2.22
CA ARG A 90 -7.81 8.06 2.71
C ARG A 90 -6.43 7.82 2.13
N CYS A 91 -6.08 6.57 1.88
CA CYS A 91 -4.85 6.19 1.19
C CYS A 91 -5.13 4.95 0.33
N LEU A 92 -4.88 5.08 -0.97
CA LEU A 92 -5.02 4.01 -1.94
C LEU A 92 -3.66 3.33 -2.18
N HIS A 93 -3.59 2.03 -1.92
CA HIS A 93 -2.41 1.21 -2.13
C HIS A 93 -2.53 0.47 -3.47
N TYR A 94 -1.71 0.90 -4.43
CA TYR A 94 -1.49 0.22 -5.71
C TYR A 94 -0.63 -1.03 -5.52
N ILE A 95 -1.16 -2.02 -4.81
CA ILE A 95 -0.51 -3.32 -4.56
C ILE A 95 -0.35 -4.12 -5.87
N LEU A 96 0.54 -5.13 -5.88
CA LEU A 96 0.90 -5.99 -7.01
C LEU A 96 1.74 -5.27 -8.09
N ALA A 97 2.15 -6.02 -9.12
CA ALA A 97 3.08 -5.55 -10.16
C ALA A 97 2.46 -4.56 -11.16
N ASP A 98 1.14 -4.61 -11.33
CA ASP A 98 0.39 -3.69 -12.19
C ASP A 98 0.32 -2.30 -11.54
N LYS A 99 1.24 -1.40 -11.93
CA LYS A 99 1.35 -0.05 -11.36
C LYS A 99 0.80 0.98 -12.35
N PRO A 100 0.13 2.04 -11.86
CA PRO A 100 -0.45 3.07 -12.73
C PRO A 100 0.58 3.83 -13.56
N TRP A 101 1.83 3.92 -13.11
CA TRP A 101 2.91 4.60 -13.85
C TRP A 101 3.54 3.74 -14.96
N HIS A 102 3.17 2.46 -15.11
CA HIS A 102 3.69 1.60 -16.18
C HIS A 102 2.97 1.79 -17.52
N ALA A 103 1.73 2.29 -17.52
CA ALA A 103 0.97 2.56 -18.74
C ALA A 103 -0.07 3.65 -18.49
N ARG A 104 -0.35 4.47 -19.51
CA ARG A 104 -1.52 5.35 -19.48
C ARG A 104 -2.79 4.55 -19.72
N VAL A 105 -3.82 4.87 -18.95
CA VAL A 105 -5.18 4.36 -19.14
C VAL A 105 -6.02 5.41 -19.86
N SER A 106 -6.90 5.01 -20.77
CA SER A 106 -7.87 5.94 -21.36
C SER A 106 -8.98 6.24 -20.35
N LYS A 107 -9.56 7.44 -20.41
CA LYS A 107 -10.73 7.79 -19.58
C LYS A 107 -11.95 6.91 -19.90
N GLU A 108 -12.00 6.41 -21.12
CA GLU A 108 -12.99 5.45 -21.63
C GLU A 108 -12.55 3.99 -21.43
N GLY A 109 -11.47 3.76 -20.70
CA GLY A 109 -10.89 2.43 -20.47
C GLY A 109 -11.84 1.51 -19.72
N ALA A 110 -11.84 0.24 -20.11
CA ALA A 110 -12.67 -0.82 -19.52
C ALA A 110 -11.85 -1.83 -18.69
N GLY A 111 -10.59 -1.52 -18.41
CA GLY A 111 -9.73 -2.35 -17.59
C GLY A 111 -10.16 -2.38 -16.13
N ASP A 112 -9.91 -3.52 -15.49
CA ASP A 112 -10.29 -3.84 -14.11
C ASP A 112 -9.87 -2.77 -13.09
N TYR A 113 -8.73 -2.11 -13.31
CA TYR A 113 -8.17 -1.08 -12.40
C TYR A 113 -8.10 0.32 -13.02
N ASP A 114 -8.64 0.53 -14.21
CA ASP A 114 -8.48 1.79 -14.96
C ASP A 114 -8.97 2.99 -14.16
N LYS A 115 -10.08 2.84 -13.44
CA LYS A 115 -10.61 3.89 -12.54
C LYS A 115 -9.59 4.28 -11.46
N ALA A 116 -8.99 3.31 -10.79
CA ALA A 116 -7.97 3.57 -9.78
C ALA A 116 -6.71 4.18 -10.40
N HIS A 117 -6.28 3.68 -11.56
CA HIS A 117 -5.11 4.20 -12.25
C HIS A 117 -5.32 5.64 -12.75
N GLN A 118 -6.53 5.96 -13.22
CA GLN A 118 -6.89 7.31 -13.63
C GLN A 118 -6.75 8.30 -12.48
N TRP A 119 -7.15 7.92 -11.25
CA TRP A 119 -6.94 8.78 -10.08
C TRP A 119 -5.46 9.09 -9.82
N TRP A 120 -4.56 8.15 -10.07
CA TRP A 120 -3.12 8.39 -9.96
C TRP A 120 -2.64 9.39 -11.02
N TRP A 121 -3.07 9.20 -12.27
CA TRP A 121 -2.74 10.10 -13.38
C TRP A 121 -3.27 11.51 -13.18
N ASP A 122 -4.54 11.66 -12.78
CA ASP A 122 -5.14 12.95 -12.44
C ASP A 122 -4.32 13.66 -11.35
N ARG A 123 -3.86 12.92 -10.33
CA ARG A 123 -3.04 13.50 -9.27
C ARG A 123 -1.64 13.90 -9.77
N LEU A 124 -1.02 13.10 -10.63
CA LEU A 124 0.27 13.43 -11.25
C LEU A 124 0.17 14.70 -12.11
N GLU A 125 -0.91 14.86 -12.87
CA GLU A 125 -1.15 16.04 -13.71
C GLU A 125 -1.26 17.31 -12.86
N LEU A 126 -1.99 17.27 -11.75
CA LEU A 126 -2.07 18.37 -10.79
C LEU A 126 -0.70 18.69 -10.17
N LEU A 127 0.04 17.66 -9.72
CA LEU A 127 1.39 17.82 -9.19
C LEU A 127 2.32 18.47 -10.22
N GLY A 128 2.23 18.05 -11.48
CA GLY A 128 3.03 18.62 -12.55
C GLY A 128 2.70 20.07 -12.88
N ALA A 129 1.45 20.50 -12.71
CA ALA A 129 1.08 21.91 -12.89
C ALA A 129 1.67 22.80 -11.78
N GLU A 130 1.85 22.25 -10.58
CA GLU A 130 2.52 22.90 -9.44
C GLU A 130 4.05 22.90 -9.65
N MET A 131 4.66 21.74 -9.85
CA MET A 131 6.12 21.58 -9.91
C MET A 131 6.76 22.32 -11.09
N ARG A 132 6.11 22.40 -12.26
CA ARG A 132 6.66 23.14 -13.41
C ARG A 132 6.83 24.65 -13.15
N LYS A 133 6.13 25.21 -12.15
CA LYS A 133 6.25 26.64 -11.81
C LYS A 133 7.42 26.93 -10.87
N SER A 134 7.83 25.96 -10.06
CA SER A 134 8.75 26.18 -8.94
C SER A 134 9.99 25.29 -8.95
N ASN A 135 9.97 24.17 -9.69
CA ASN A 135 11.02 23.15 -9.65
C ASN A 135 10.97 22.23 -10.91
N SER A 136 11.36 22.77 -12.06
CA SER A 136 11.25 22.09 -13.36
C SER A 136 12.21 20.92 -13.55
N GLU A 137 13.34 20.89 -12.85
CA GLU A 137 14.32 19.80 -12.96
C GLU A 137 13.80 18.51 -12.29
N ASP A 138 13.27 18.60 -11.07
CA ASP A 138 12.65 17.46 -10.38
C ASP A 138 11.47 16.91 -11.15
N TRP A 139 10.69 17.78 -11.81
CA TRP A 139 9.60 17.35 -12.68
C TRP A 139 10.10 16.47 -13.84
N ASN A 140 11.24 16.82 -14.44
CA ASN A 140 11.83 16.01 -15.52
C ASN A 140 12.28 14.63 -15.01
N VAL A 141 12.82 14.54 -13.79
CA VAL A 141 13.20 13.26 -13.16
C VAL A 141 11.98 12.38 -12.96
N ILE A 142 10.87 12.94 -12.46
CA ILE A 142 9.62 12.20 -12.29
C ILE A 142 9.15 11.67 -13.65
N MET A 143 9.07 12.53 -14.65
CA MET A 143 8.57 12.13 -15.96
C MET A 143 9.45 11.08 -16.65
N ALA A 144 10.77 11.08 -16.42
CA ALA A 144 11.66 10.05 -16.95
C ALA A 144 11.36 8.62 -16.40
N ASN A 145 10.62 8.51 -15.29
CA ASN A 145 10.31 7.23 -14.62
C ASN A 145 8.83 6.84 -14.73
N VAL A 146 8.07 7.56 -15.55
CA VAL A 146 6.63 7.35 -15.74
C VAL A 146 6.36 7.10 -17.22
N ALA A 147 5.40 6.22 -17.53
CA ALA A 147 5.02 5.91 -18.90
C ALA A 147 4.77 7.17 -19.73
N GLN A 148 5.44 7.25 -20.87
CA GLN A 148 5.19 8.28 -21.87
C GLN A 148 4.01 7.87 -22.77
N VAL A 149 3.49 8.84 -23.50
CA VAL A 149 2.48 8.62 -24.55
C VAL A 149 3.07 7.72 -25.65
#